data_AF-A0A3C1T847-F1
#
_entry.id   AF-A0A3C1T847-F1
#
_cell.length_a   1.000
_cell.length_b   1.000
_cell.length_c   1.000
_cell.angle_alpha   90.00
_cell.angle_beta   90.00
_cell.angle_gamma   90.00
#
_symmetry.space_group_name_H-M   'P 1'
#
loop_
_entity.id
_entity.type
_entity.pdbx_description
1 polymer ?
#
loop_
_entity_poly.entity_id
_entity_poly.type
_entity_poly.pdbx_seq_one_letter_code
_entity_poly.pdbx_strand_id
1 'polypeptide(L)'
;MKKTFRNIYHSFPVQLFVLHFRKVQVLLLFWYLLGSTINSGFMKTYGADGLFFSPEYLGNVNAWSGVIVGVALGVFIMSWNITTFILHSKRFRFLATTTQPFVKYCLNNALLPLLFIFFYFYKLYVFDTSKELMNTGEVLAVMGGILGGFILLLAVSFIYFFGAERTIQRTITPIIEMDQHFNQSYMPGHFTEDRFGLKVSSYLGKGFRFRQTRNVAHYNREFLDLVFTRHHFSGIISIALAFVFLIVVGFFMDSPVFQVPAAASILIFFAAMTAVIGALSYFLQSWSLVAFIGLLLFVDVLFKHEIIDPRNKAYGLNYEKRELRPAYDKGSLQAIASPANIEADKAHMLTILNKWKARQKEEKPVMIFINVSGGGLRSAAFVMNTL
;
A
#
# COMPACT_ATOMS: atom_id res chain seq x y z
N MET A 1 35.16 5.22 19.73
CA MET A 1 34.47 4.88 18.46
C MET A 1 33.92 3.46 18.42
N LYS A 2 34.72 2.39 18.64
CA LYS A 2 34.24 0.99 18.60
C LYS A 2 33.02 0.68 19.51
N LYS A 3 32.95 1.25 20.72
CA LYS A 3 31.84 1.04 21.66
C LYS A 3 30.53 1.71 21.20
N THR A 4 30.60 2.90 20.61
CA THR A 4 29.44 3.64 20.09
C THR A 4 28.82 2.93 18.88
N PHE A 5 29.65 2.50 17.92
CA PHE A 5 29.18 1.71 16.76
C PHE A 5 28.54 0.39 17.19
N ARG A 6 29.13 -0.30 18.16
CA ARG A 6 28.55 -1.52 18.73
C ARG A 6 27.18 -1.25 19.36
N ASN A 7 27.03 -0.15 20.11
CA ASN A 7 25.76 0.21 20.73
C ASN A 7 24.68 0.62 19.72
N ILE A 8 25.05 1.30 18.62
CA ILE A 8 24.13 1.63 17.52
C ILE A 8 23.72 0.36 16.79
N TYR A 9 24.66 -0.53 16.48
CA TYR A 9 24.35 -1.79 15.82
C TYR A 9 23.41 -2.67 16.64
N HIS A 10 23.63 -2.77 17.96
CA HIS A 10 22.74 -3.52 18.86
C HIS A 10 21.50 -2.73 19.32
N SER A 11 21.24 -1.56 18.75
CA SER A 11 20.00 -0.83 18.99
C SER A 11 18.84 -1.52 18.28
N PHE A 12 17.67 -1.45 18.90
CA PHE A 12 16.46 -2.08 18.40
C PHE A 12 16.06 -1.62 16.98
N PRO A 13 16.15 -0.31 16.62
CA PRO A 13 15.83 0.12 15.27
C PRO A 13 16.74 -0.48 14.19
N VAL A 14 18.04 -0.56 14.47
CA VAL A 14 19.03 -1.10 13.52
C VAL A 14 18.87 -2.61 13.39
N GLN A 15 18.71 -3.31 14.52
CA GLN A 15 18.47 -4.76 14.51
C GLN A 15 17.17 -5.12 13.78
N LEU A 16 16.10 -4.35 13.98
CA LEU A 16 14.85 -4.51 13.24
C LEU A 16 15.07 -4.29 11.74
N PHE A 17 15.70 -3.18 11.36
CA PHE A 17 15.95 -2.88 9.95
C PHE A 17 16.69 -4.02 9.25
N VAL A 18 17.80 -4.49 9.83
CA VAL A 18 18.57 -5.63 9.29
C VAL A 18 17.75 -6.93 9.28
N LEU A 19 16.88 -7.13 10.27
CA LEU A 19 16.06 -8.35 10.35
C LEU A 19 15.09 -8.48 9.17
N HIS A 20 14.51 -7.38 8.69
CA HIS A 20 13.60 -7.41 7.53
C HIS A 20 14.29 -7.99 6.29
N PHE A 21 15.53 -7.56 6.00
CA PHE A 21 16.32 -8.08 4.87
C PHE A 21 16.77 -9.53 5.06
N ARG A 22 16.86 -10.01 6.29
CA ARG A 22 17.33 -11.38 6.58
C ARG A 22 16.20 -12.41 6.59
N LYS A 23 15.00 -12.03 7.04
CA LYS A 23 13.92 -12.98 7.36
C LYS A 23 12.61 -12.74 6.66
N VAL A 24 12.37 -11.57 6.08
CA VAL A 24 11.07 -11.21 5.49
C VAL A 24 11.25 -10.46 4.17
N GLN A 25 12.09 -11.01 3.30
CA GLN A 25 12.42 -10.41 2.00
C GLN A 25 11.18 -10.25 1.11
N VAL A 26 10.22 -11.17 1.21
CA VAL A 26 9.00 -11.13 0.40
C VAL A 26 8.20 -9.85 0.66
N LEU A 27 8.10 -9.39 1.91
CA LEU A 27 7.37 -8.15 2.21
C LEU A 27 8.15 -6.89 1.77
N LEU A 28 9.47 -6.96 1.63
CA LEU A 28 10.27 -5.87 1.08
C LEU A 28 9.99 -5.62 -0.42
N LEU A 29 9.41 -6.59 -1.12
CA LEU A 29 8.99 -6.41 -2.51
C LEU A 29 8.01 -5.24 -2.66
N PHE A 30 7.07 -5.06 -1.72
CA PHE A 30 6.10 -3.96 -1.78
C PHE A 30 6.78 -2.59 -1.63
N TRP A 31 7.75 -2.48 -0.72
CA TRP A 31 8.56 -1.27 -0.57
C TRP A 31 9.39 -0.99 -1.82
N TYR A 32 9.98 -2.03 -2.41
CA TYR A 32 10.73 -1.92 -3.65
C TYR A 32 9.83 -1.46 -4.80
N LEU A 33 8.65 -2.05 -4.98
CA LEU A 33 7.70 -1.67 -6.02
C LEU A 33 7.23 -0.22 -5.85
N LEU A 34 6.81 0.18 -4.65
CA LEU A 34 6.41 1.58 -4.39
C LEU A 34 7.56 2.56 -4.64
N GLY A 35 8.76 2.25 -4.12
CA GLY A 35 9.94 3.07 -4.31
C GLY A 35 10.35 3.17 -5.78
N SER A 36 10.24 2.07 -6.53
CA SER A 36 10.51 2.02 -7.97
C SER A 36 9.46 2.79 -8.78
N THR A 37 8.18 2.73 -8.42
CA THR A 37 7.13 3.56 -9.04
C THR A 37 7.42 5.03 -8.83
N ILE A 38 7.67 5.46 -7.59
CA ILE A 38 8.02 6.85 -7.25
C ILE A 38 9.34 7.28 -7.90
N ASN A 39 10.28 6.36 -8.13
CA ASN A 39 11.52 6.69 -8.86
C ASN A 39 11.34 6.69 -10.39
N SER A 40 10.11 6.55 -10.91
CA SER A 40 9.82 6.40 -12.34
C SER A 40 10.53 5.20 -12.99
N GLY A 41 10.87 4.16 -12.22
CA GLY A 41 11.51 2.93 -12.70
C GLY A 41 10.49 1.83 -13.04
N PHE A 42 9.33 1.83 -12.39
CA PHE A 42 8.26 0.85 -12.62
C PHE A 42 7.06 1.49 -13.32
N MET A 43 6.57 0.87 -14.40
CA MET A 43 5.38 1.28 -15.17
C MET A 43 5.35 2.76 -15.62
N LYS A 44 6.51 3.38 -15.83
CA LYS A 44 6.62 4.79 -16.28
C LYS A 44 5.87 5.07 -17.58
N THR A 45 5.90 4.15 -18.55
CA THR A 45 5.18 4.29 -19.83
C THR A 45 3.66 4.39 -19.65
N TYR A 46 3.14 3.87 -18.53
CA TYR A 46 1.73 3.95 -18.15
C TYR A 46 1.43 5.13 -17.23
N GLY A 47 2.41 5.98 -16.92
CA GLY A 47 2.24 7.15 -16.03
C GLY A 47 2.06 6.80 -14.55
N ALA A 48 2.52 5.62 -14.11
CA ALA A 48 2.29 5.13 -12.75
C ALA A 48 2.90 6.03 -11.65
N ASP A 49 3.98 6.74 -11.97
CA ASP A 49 4.61 7.73 -11.10
C ASP A 49 3.74 8.97 -10.93
N GLY A 50 3.16 9.48 -12.03
CA GLY A 50 2.20 10.59 -12.02
C GLY A 50 1.00 10.34 -11.12
N LEU A 51 0.51 9.10 -11.04
CA LEU A 51 -0.60 8.72 -10.14
C LEU A 51 -0.29 8.92 -8.65
N PHE A 52 1.00 8.87 -8.26
CA PHE A 52 1.44 9.15 -6.89
C PHE A 52 1.67 10.63 -6.64
N PHE A 53 2.21 11.37 -7.62
CA PHE A 53 2.55 12.77 -7.42
C PHE A 53 1.36 13.72 -7.57
N SER A 54 0.43 13.37 -8.46
CA SER A 54 -0.78 14.14 -8.70
C SER A 54 -2.00 13.36 -8.19
N PRO A 55 -2.26 13.37 -6.87
CA PRO A 55 -3.41 12.68 -6.30
C PRO A 55 -4.69 13.37 -6.76
N GLU A 56 -5.30 12.89 -7.84
CA GLU A 56 -6.54 13.46 -8.35
C GLU A 56 -7.74 12.91 -7.55
N TYR A 57 -8.58 13.81 -7.04
CA TYR A 57 -9.89 13.46 -6.48
C TYR A 57 -10.94 14.46 -6.95
N LEU A 58 -12.04 13.97 -7.54
CA LEU A 58 -13.09 14.81 -8.12
C LEU A 58 -12.55 15.88 -9.08
N GLY A 59 -11.59 15.51 -9.94
CA GLY A 59 -10.98 16.40 -10.93
C GLY A 59 -10.01 17.44 -10.37
N ASN A 60 -9.65 17.36 -9.08
CA ASN A 60 -8.81 18.36 -8.43
C ASN A 60 -7.63 17.72 -7.69
N VAL A 61 -6.49 18.39 -7.73
CA VAL A 61 -5.26 18.04 -6.99
C VAL A 61 -5.04 19.11 -5.93
N ASN A 62 -5.41 18.79 -4.69
CA ASN A 62 -5.38 19.73 -3.57
C ASN A 62 -5.10 19.03 -2.23
N ALA A 63 -5.09 19.80 -1.14
CA ALA A 63 -4.89 19.26 0.21
C ALA A 63 -5.84 18.11 0.57
N TRP A 64 -7.12 18.15 0.16
CA TRP A 64 -8.09 17.09 0.45
C TRP A 64 -7.79 15.78 -0.26
N SER A 65 -7.45 15.86 -1.55
CA SER A 65 -6.97 14.68 -2.29
C SER A 65 -5.69 14.10 -1.66
N GLY A 66 -4.79 14.97 -1.19
CA GLY A 66 -3.61 14.61 -0.41
C GLY A 66 -3.96 13.91 0.89
N VAL A 67 -4.98 14.37 1.64
CA VAL A 67 -5.44 13.70 2.88
C VAL A 67 -5.85 12.26 2.63
N ILE A 68 -6.57 11.97 1.54
CA ILE A 68 -6.99 10.60 1.20
C ILE A 68 -5.76 9.71 0.95
N VAL A 69 -4.78 10.20 0.19
CA VAL A 69 -3.51 9.48 -0.03
C VAL A 69 -2.71 9.33 1.26
N GLY A 70 -2.70 10.35 2.12
CA GLY A 70 -2.08 10.31 3.44
C GLY A 70 -2.68 9.23 4.35
N VAL A 71 -4.00 9.13 4.39
CA VAL A 71 -4.70 8.04 5.09
C VAL A 71 -4.28 6.71 4.49
N ALA A 72 -4.36 6.52 3.17
CA ALA A 72 -3.95 5.26 2.54
C ALA A 72 -2.48 4.88 2.82
N LEU A 73 -1.57 5.86 2.82
CA LEU A 73 -0.16 5.68 3.17
C LEU A 73 -0.02 5.21 4.63
N GLY A 74 -0.79 5.79 5.54
CA GLY A 74 -0.83 5.32 6.92
C GLY A 74 -1.40 3.89 7.03
N VAL A 75 -2.38 3.50 6.21
CA VAL A 75 -2.93 2.12 6.21
C VAL A 75 -1.82 1.15 5.81
N PHE A 76 -1.08 1.47 4.75
CA PHE A 76 0.07 0.68 4.31
C PHE A 76 1.15 0.56 5.39
N ILE A 77 1.59 1.67 5.98
CA ILE A 77 2.63 1.68 7.02
C ILE A 77 2.15 0.95 8.29
N MET A 78 0.89 1.10 8.68
CA MET A 78 0.33 0.38 9.82
C MET A 78 0.20 -1.11 9.55
N SER A 79 -0.24 -1.52 8.34
CA SER A 79 -0.26 -2.92 7.95
C SER A 79 1.14 -3.55 7.99
N TRP A 80 2.16 -2.83 7.50
CA TRP A 80 3.56 -3.23 7.63
C TRP A 80 3.98 -3.43 9.09
N ASN A 81 3.67 -2.47 9.95
CA ASN A 81 4.02 -2.54 11.37
C ASN A 81 3.31 -3.70 12.09
N ILE A 82 2.00 -3.88 11.86
CA ILE A 82 1.22 -4.98 12.43
C ILE A 82 1.79 -6.33 11.96
N THR A 83 1.98 -6.47 10.66
CA THR A 83 2.45 -7.73 10.05
C THR A 83 3.84 -8.11 10.56
N THR A 84 4.78 -7.17 10.54
CA THR A 84 6.15 -7.44 11.00
C THR A 84 6.21 -7.62 12.52
N PHE A 85 5.36 -6.92 13.29
CA PHE A 85 5.21 -7.18 14.72
C PHE A 85 4.75 -8.61 14.97
N ILE A 86 3.74 -9.12 14.25
CA ILE A 86 3.28 -10.51 14.37
C ILE A 86 4.42 -11.51 14.08
N LEU A 87 5.17 -11.27 13.01
CA LEU A 87 6.26 -12.15 12.57
C LEU A 87 7.50 -12.11 13.49
N HIS A 88 7.73 -11.00 14.19
CA HIS A 88 8.99 -10.77 14.91
C HIS A 88 8.84 -10.61 16.42
N SER A 89 7.63 -10.42 16.96
CA SER A 89 7.42 -10.20 18.40
C SER A 89 8.03 -11.31 19.26
N LYS A 90 7.92 -12.58 18.82
CA LYS A 90 8.51 -13.75 19.49
C LYS A 90 10.05 -13.69 19.63
N ARG A 91 10.74 -12.94 18.75
CA ARG A 91 12.20 -12.75 18.78
C ARG A 91 12.63 -11.62 19.72
N PHE A 92 11.71 -10.72 20.05
CA PHE A 92 11.96 -9.52 20.86
C PHE A 92 11.16 -9.56 22.16
N ARG A 93 11.43 -10.58 22.97
CA ARG A 93 10.72 -10.87 24.22
C ARG A 93 10.74 -9.71 25.23
N PHE A 94 11.75 -8.84 25.19
CA PHE A 94 11.82 -7.68 26.08
C PHE A 94 10.60 -6.77 25.93
N LEU A 95 9.97 -6.73 24.74
CA LEU A 95 8.76 -5.93 24.48
C LEU A 95 7.61 -6.30 25.41
N ALA A 96 7.45 -7.58 25.77
CA ALA A 96 6.39 -8.03 26.66
C ALA A 96 6.48 -7.44 28.08
N THR A 97 7.67 -7.02 28.52
CA THR A 97 7.88 -6.35 29.82
C THR A 97 7.76 -4.84 29.75
N THR A 98 7.44 -4.31 28.57
CA THR A 98 7.33 -2.88 28.34
C THR A 98 5.87 -2.48 28.18
N THR A 99 5.49 -1.35 28.79
CA THR A 99 4.18 -0.73 28.53
C THR A 99 4.05 -0.36 27.05
N GLN A 100 2.92 -0.61 26.40
CA GLN A 100 2.70 -0.26 24.99
C GLN A 100 3.71 -0.91 24.03
N PRO A 101 3.78 -2.26 24.00
CA PRO A 101 4.77 -2.99 23.20
C PRO A 101 4.67 -2.68 21.71
N PHE A 102 3.44 -2.57 21.18
CA PHE A 102 3.21 -2.28 19.77
C PHE A 102 3.67 -0.86 19.39
N VAL A 103 3.37 0.15 20.20
CA VAL A 103 3.82 1.53 19.93
C VAL A 103 5.34 1.63 19.97
N LYS A 104 5.99 0.96 20.93
CA LYS A 104 7.46 0.89 20.98
C LYS A 104 8.01 0.16 19.76
N TYR A 105 7.34 -0.88 19.29
CA TYR A 105 7.71 -1.54 18.04
C TYR A 105 7.62 -0.58 16.85
N CYS A 106 6.48 0.09 16.63
CA CYS A 106 6.31 1.03 15.52
C CYS A 106 7.35 2.15 15.54
N LEU A 107 7.65 2.71 16.72
CA LEU A 107 8.65 3.76 16.88
C LEU A 107 10.06 3.29 16.47
N ASN A 108 10.42 2.06 16.81
CA ASN A 108 11.72 1.50 16.46
C ASN A 108 11.74 0.92 15.03
N ASN A 109 10.58 0.63 14.44
CA ASN A 109 10.42 0.20 13.05
C ASN A 109 10.18 1.37 12.07
N ALA A 110 10.39 2.61 12.51
CA ALA A 110 10.10 3.80 11.73
C ALA A 110 11.13 4.09 10.62
N LEU A 111 12.32 3.47 10.65
CA LEU A 111 13.42 3.82 9.75
C LEU A 111 13.06 3.67 8.27
N LEU A 112 12.53 2.51 7.86
CA LEU A 112 12.14 2.27 6.46
C LEU A 112 10.94 3.13 6.02
N PRO A 113 9.83 3.23 6.78
CA PRO A 113 8.75 4.16 6.48
C PRO A 113 9.18 5.63 6.35
N LEU A 114 10.04 6.12 7.25
CA LEU A 114 10.51 7.50 7.20
C LEU A 114 11.36 7.76 5.96
N LEU A 115 12.30 6.85 5.63
CA LEU A 115 13.08 6.95 4.40
C LEU A 115 12.18 7.02 3.16
N PHE A 116 11.15 6.18 3.12
CA PHE A 116 10.17 6.21 2.03
C PHE A 116 9.40 7.52 1.96
N ILE A 117 8.90 8.03 3.10
CA ILE A 117 8.16 9.31 3.15
C ILE A 117 9.03 10.48 2.69
N PHE A 118 10.28 10.57 3.16
CA PHE A 118 11.21 11.61 2.72
C PHE A 118 11.50 11.52 1.22
N PHE A 119 11.72 10.31 0.72
CA PHE A 119 11.95 10.08 -0.71
C PHE A 119 10.72 10.46 -1.54
N TYR A 120 9.52 10.07 -1.09
CA TYR A 120 8.26 10.38 -1.74
C TYR A 120 8.02 11.88 -1.82
N PHE A 121 8.19 12.61 -0.73
CA PHE A 121 8.03 14.07 -0.70
C PHE A 121 9.06 14.83 -1.50
N TYR A 122 10.32 14.37 -1.51
CA TYR A 122 11.32 14.94 -2.39
C TYR A 122 10.91 14.81 -3.86
N LYS A 123 10.45 13.62 -4.28
CA LYS A 123 10.02 13.38 -5.67
C LYS A 123 8.73 14.11 -6.03
N LEU A 124 7.76 14.15 -5.12
CA LEU A 124 6.52 14.89 -5.29
C LEU A 124 6.79 16.39 -5.48
N TYR A 125 7.63 16.99 -4.63
CA TYR A 125 8.00 18.40 -4.77
C TYR A 125 8.64 18.69 -6.14
N VAL A 126 9.57 17.85 -6.59
CA VAL A 126 10.20 18.00 -7.91
C VAL A 126 9.18 17.83 -9.04
N PHE A 127 8.27 16.86 -8.94
CA PHE A 127 7.25 16.60 -9.94
C PHE A 127 6.26 17.77 -10.06
N ASP A 128 5.67 18.20 -8.95
CA ASP A 128 4.62 19.21 -8.97
C ASP A 128 5.15 20.59 -9.42
N THR A 129 6.38 20.94 -9.04
CA THR A 129 7.02 22.18 -9.48
C THR A 129 7.47 22.14 -10.94
N SER A 130 7.97 21.00 -11.42
CA SER A 130 8.60 20.91 -12.75
C SER A 130 7.67 20.40 -13.85
N LYS A 131 6.57 19.73 -13.49
CA LYS A 131 5.63 19.07 -14.43
C LYS A 131 4.23 19.67 -14.35
N GLU A 132 3.67 19.77 -13.14
CA GLU A 132 2.34 20.37 -12.93
C GLU A 132 2.41 21.91 -12.86
N LEU A 133 3.62 22.49 -12.79
CA LEU A 133 3.87 23.93 -12.72
C LEU A 133 3.12 24.61 -11.55
N MET A 134 2.88 23.86 -10.48
CA MET A 134 2.19 24.34 -9.29
C MET A 134 3.06 25.35 -8.55
N ASN A 135 2.42 26.35 -7.94
CA ASN A 135 3.12 27.26 -7.05
C ASN A 135 3.56 26.54 -5.76
N THR A 136 4.63 27.00 -5.13
CA THR A 136 5.18 26.42 -3.90
C THR A 136 4.11 26.27 -2.80
N GLY A 137 3.19 27.23 -2.68
CA GLY A 137 2.10 27.15 -1.70
C GLY A 137 1.13 25.99 -1.96
N GLU A 138 0.83 25.70 -3.22
CA GLU A 138 -0.07 24.61 -3.63
C GLU A 138 0.59 23.25 -3.38
N VAL A 139 1.88 23.12 -3.73
CA VAL A 139 2.68 21.92 -3.45
C VAL A 139 2.74 21.65 -1.94
N LEU A 140 3.00 22.68 -1.13
CA LEU A 140 3.01 22.55 0.33
C LEU A 140 1.64 22.20 0.90
N ALA A 141 0.54 22.66 0.29
CA ALA A 141 -0.81 22.29 0.69
C ALA A 141 -1.10 20.81 0.40
N VAL A 142 -0.67 20.28 -0.74
CA VAL A 142 -0.79 18.85 -1.06
C VAL A 142 0.05 18.01 -0.10
N MET A 143 1.33 18.36 0.10
CA MET A 143 2.22 17.68 1.05
C MET A 143 1.67 17.72 2.48
N GLY A 144 1.14 18.88 2.90
CA GLY A 144 0.50 19.08 4.19
C GLY A 144 -0.77 18.24 4.34
N GLY A 145 -1.56 18.10 3.27
CA GLY A 145 -2.70 17.19 3.21
C GLY A 145 -2.27 15.73 3.42
N ILE A 146 -1.25 15.26 2.70
CA ILE A 146 -0.72 13.90 2.83
C ILE A 146 -0.20 13.66 4.26
N LEU A 147 0.59 14.58 4.81
CA LEU A 147 1.04 14.50 6.20
C LEU A 147 -0.12 14.49 7.19
N GLY A 148 -1.12 15.36 6.98
CA GLY A 148 -2.30 15.47 7.83
C GLY A 148 -3.11 14.18 7.86
N GLY A 149 -3.39 13.60 6.68
CA GLY A 149 -4.08 12.32 6.56
C GLY A 149 -3.29 11.16 7.19
N PHE A 150 -1.97 11.14 6.99
CA PHE A 150 -1.09 10.14 7.59
C PHE A 150 -1.09 10.22 9.13
N ILE A 151 -0.91 11.42 9.69
CA ILE A 151 -0.92 11.65 11.14
C ILE A 151 -2.29 11.33 11.72
N LEU A 152 -3.38 11.74 11.06
CA LEU A 152 -4.75 11.44 11.46
C LEU A 152 -4.94 9.93 11.59
N LEU A 153 -4.54 9.15 10.58
CA LEU A 153 -4.69 7.71 10.63
C LEU A 153 -3.81 7.06 11.71
N LEU A 154 -2.57 7.53 11.89
CA LEU A 154 -1.72 7.04 13.00
C LEU A 154 -2.37 7.31 14.36
N ALA A 155 -2.95 8.51 14.56
CA ALA A 155 -3.64 8.87 15.78
C ALA A 155 -4.85 7.96 16.04
N VAL A 156 -5.73 7.79 15.04
CA VAL A 156 -6.88 6.87 15.12
C VAL A 156 -6.43 5.45 15.42
N SER A 157 -5.40 4.96 14.73
CA SER A 157 -4.86 3.62 14.92
C SER A 157 -4.32 3.43 16.33
N PHE A 158 -3.51 4.36 16.84
CA PHE A 158 -2.98 4.25 18.20
C PHE A 158 -4.06 4.37 19.27
N ILE A 159 -5.07 5.21 19.08
CA ILE A 159 -6.23 5.27 19.99
C ILE A 159 -6.93 3.89 20.05
N TYR A 160 -7.19 3.28 18.89
CA TYR A 160 -7.75 1.93 18.80
C TYR A 160 -6.87 0.88 19.49
N PHE A 161 -5.57 0.86 19.19
CA PHE A 161 -4.63 -0.09 19.78
C PHE A 161 -4.41 0.13 21.28
N PHE A 162 -4.50 1.37 21.79
CA PHE A 162 -4.49 1.64 23.24
C PHE A 162 -5.74 1.12 23.93
N GLY A 163 -6.90 1.24 23.28
CA GLY A 163 -8.15 0.63 23.75
C GLY A 163 -8.02 -0.89 23.84
N ALA A 164 -7.56 -1.53 22.77
CA ALA A 164 -7.30 -2.97 22.73
C ALA A 164 -6.27 -3.40 23.80
N GLU A 165 -5.19 -2.64 23.96
CA GLU A 165 -4.14 -2.91 24.94
C GLU A 165 -4.65 -2.83 26.38
N ARG A 166 -5.48 -1.83 26.73
CA ARG A 166 -6.06 -1.74 28.09
C ARG A 166 -6.87 -2.98 28.43
N THR A 167 -7.65 -3.50 27.48
CA THR A 167 -8.41 -4.75 27.64
C THR A 167 -7.49 -5.95 27.82
N ILE A 168 -6.40 -6.02 27.04
CA ILE A 168 -5.38 -7.07 27.13
C ILE A 168 -4.68 -7.03 28.49
N GLN A 169 -4.19 -5.87 28.93
CA GLN A 169 -3.54 -5.69 30.23
C GLN A 169 -4.49 -6.07 31.37
N ARG A 170 -5.74 -5.62 31.39
CA ARG A 170 -6.72 -6.01 32.43
C ARG A 170 -6.95 -7.51 32.53
N THR A 171 -6.83 -8.24 31.42
CA THR A 171 -7.02 -9.70 31.42
C THR A 171 -5.75 -10.45 31.82
N ILE A 172 -4.57 -9.89 31.54
CA ILE A 172 -3.28 -10.55 31.72
C ILE A 172 -2.63 -10.18 33.07
N THR A 173 -2.74 -8.93 33.54
CA THR A 173 -2.20 -8.48 34.83
C THR A 173 -2.55 -9.38 36.02
N PRO A 174 -3.80 -9.83 36.22
CA PRO A 174 -4.10 -10.76 37.32
C PRO A 174 -3.43 -12.14 37.15
N ILE A 175 -3.20 -12.60 35.92
CA ILE A 175 -2.48 -13.85 35.63
C ILE A 175 -0.97 -13.67 35.93
N ILE A 176 -0.41 -12.48 35.66
CA ILE A 176 0.99 -12.11 36.01
C ILE A 176 1.20 -12.14 37.52
N GLU A 177 0.29 -11.52 38.27
CA GLU A 177 0.37 -11.45 39.73
C GLU A 177 0.27 -12.86 40.34
N MET A 178 -0.56 -13.74 39.77
CA MET A 178 -0.72 -15.13 40.23
C MET A 178 0.51 -16.02 39.93
N ASP A 179 1.16 -15.86 38.77
CA ASP A 179 2.36 -16.64 38.38
C ASP A 179 3.64 -16.16 39.10
N GLN A 180 3.69 -14.88 39.51
CA GLN A 180 4.76 -14.35 40.37
C GLN A 180 4.77 -14.98 41.77
N HIS A 181 3.59 -15.32 42.31
CA HIS A 181 3.49 -16.03 43.59
C HIS A 181 3.87 -17.52 43.49
N PHE A 182 3.79 -18.13 42.31
CA PHE A 182 4.11 -19.56 42.11
C PHE A 182 5.62 -19.83 41.89
N ASN A 183 6.37 -18.84 41.37
CA ASN A 183 7.77 -19.01 40.99
C ASN A 183 8.81 -18.58 42.06
N GLN A 184 8.39 -18.23 43.28
CA GLN A 184 9.32 -17.94 44.39
C GLN A 184 10.09 -19.17 44.92
N SER A 185 9.80 -20.38 44.44
CA SER A 185 10.38 -21.63 44.95
C SER A 185 11.31 -22.38 43.99
N TYR A 186 11.79 -21.78 42.90
CA TYR A 186 12.59 -22.50 41.89
C TYR A 186 14.10 -22.22 41.96
N MET A 187 14.88 -23.30 42.08
CA MET A 187 16.34 -23.36 42.15
C MET A 187 17.06 -22.82 40.90
N PRO A 188 18.30 -22.30 41.02
CA PRO A 188 19.06 -21.73 39.91
C PRO A 188 19.69 -22.84 39.04
N GLY A 189 18.92 -23.37 38.09
CA GLY A 189 19.39 -24.35 37.10
C GLY A 189 19.62 -23.73 35.73
N HIS A 190 20.89 -23.71 35.29
CA HIS A 190 21.39 -23.48 33.93
C HIS A 190 20.50 -22.69 32.94
N PHE A 191 20.73 -21.38 32.89
CA PHE A 191 20.31 -20.54 31.76
C PHE A 191 21.01 -21.00 30.49
N THR A 192 20.37 -21.86 29.68
CA THR A 192 20.79 -22.06 28.29
C THR A 192 20.69 -20.71 27.59
N GLU A 193 21.82 -20.14 27.16
CA GLU A 193 21.85 -18.97 26.30
C GLU A 193 20.88 -19.18 25.14
N ASP A 194 19.83 -18.36 25.11
CA ASP A 194 18.67 -18.57 24.27
C ASP A 194 19.05 -18.28 22.80
N ARG A 195 19.46 -19.32 22.07
CA ARG A 195 19.99 -19.23 20.69
C ARG A 195 19.03 -18.58 19.68
N PHE A 196 17.77 -18.34 20.05
CA PHE A 196 16.72 -17.80 19.17
C PHE A 196 16.50 -16.29 19.31
N GLY A 197 16.97 -15.65 20.39
CA GLY A 197 16.79 -14.22 20.66
C GLY A 197 17.86 -13.34 20.00
N LEU A 198 17.46 -12.27 19.32
CA LEU A 198 18.42 -11.27 18.84
C LEU A 198 18.90 -10.40 20.00
N LYS A 199 20.22 -10.24 20.15
CA LYS A 199 20.83 -9.40 21.19
C LYS A 199 20.57 -7.93 20.88
N VAL A 200 19.54 -7.39 21.51
CA VAL A 200 19.18 -5.97 21.50
C VAL A 200 19.60 -5.38 22.84
N SER A 201 20.43 -4.32 22.83
CA SER A 201 20.90 -3.67 24.06
C SER A 201 20.05 -2.46 24.46
N SER A 202 19.57 -1.72 23.46
CA SER A 202 18.81 -0.47 23.68
C SER A 202 17.65 -0.35 22.71
N TYR A 203 16.60 0.36 23.13
CA TYR A 203 15.45 0.67 22.29
C TYR A 203 15.04 2.14 22.47
N LEU A 204 14.41 2.71 21.46
CA LEU A 204 13.86 4.06 21.51
C LEU A 204 12.54 4.03 22.28
N GLY A 205 12.52 4.72 23.42
CA GLY A 205 11.37 4.77 24.33
C GLY A 205 10.57 6.07 24.23
N LYS A 206 9.65 6.28 25.18
CA LYS A 206 8.81 7.48 25.26
C LYS A 206 9.66 8.75 25.24
N GLY A 207 9.26 9.72 24.41
CA GLY A 207 9.96 11.00 24.23
C GLY A 207 11.28 10.90 23.44
N PHE A 208 11.40 9.90 22.55
CA PHE A 208 12.59 9.69 21.71
C PHE A 208 13.91 9.49 22.51
N ARG A 209 13.80 9.01 23.76
CA ARG A 209 14.97 8.71 24.60
C ARG A 209 15.33 7.23 24.53
N PHE A 210 16.60 6.92 24.30
CA PHE A 210 17.09 5.54 24.33
C PHE A 210 17.03 4.98 25.76
N ARG A 211 16.51 3.75 25.89
CA ARG A 211 16.44 2.98 27.13
C ARG A 211 17.10 1.63 26.95
N GLN A 212 17.65 1.07 28.02
CA GLN A 212 18.22 -0.28 28.00
C GLN A 212 17.10 -1.33 28.08
N THR A 213 17.29 -2.45 27.40
CA THR A 213 16.37 -3.60 27.47
C THR A 213 16.46 -4.28 28.84
N ARG A 214 15.32 -4.70 29.39
CA ARG A 214 15.31 -5.51 30.62
C ARG A 214 15.57 -6.98 30.30
N ASN A 215 16.24 -7.69 31.21
CA ASN A 215 16.42 -9.14 31.07
C ASN A 215 15.07 -9.83 31.32
N VAL A 216 14.67 -10.67 30.38
CA VAL A 216 13.37 -11.36 30.34
C VAL A 216 13.52 -12.88 30.51
N ALA A 217 14.73 -13.37 30.80
CA ALA A 217 15.01 -14.80 30.94
C ALA A 217 14.21 -15.50 32.05
N HIS A 218 13.50 -14.75 32.90
CA HIS A 218 12.78 -15.25 34.08
C HIS A 218 11.27 -15.42 33.84
N TYR A 219 10.75 -15.04 32.66
CA TYR A 219 9.33 -15.20 32.33
C TYR A 219 9.07 -16.52 31.58
N ASN A 220 7.98 -17.22 31.96
CA ASN A 220 7.53 -18.42 31.26
C ASN A 220 7.22 -18.11 29.78
N ARG A 221 7.60 -19.01 28.87
CA ARG A 221 7.45 -18.83 27.41
C ARG A 221 5.97 -18.78 27.01
N GLU A 222 5.13 -19.57 27.65
CA GLU A 222 3.68 -19.62 27.40
C GLU A 222 3.00 -18.28 27.69
N PHE A 223 3.47 -17.58 28.72
CA PHE A 223 2.99 -16.25 29.09
C PHE A 223 3.31 -15.19 28.03
N LEU A 224 4.55 -15.19 27.51
CA LEU A 224 4.97 -14.27 26.47
C LEU A 224 4.18 -14.47 25.18
N ASP A 225 3.91 -15.73 24.82
CA ASP A 225 3.11 -16.08 23.64
C ASP A 225 1.63 -15.67 23.79
N LEU A 226 1.06 -15.73 24.99
CA LEU A 226 -0.31 -15.28 25.26
C LEU A 226 -0.49 -13.77 25.03
N VAL A 227 0.45 -12.95 25.54
CA VAL A 227 0.43 -11.49 25.36
C VAL A 227 0.50 -11.14 23.86
N PHE A 228 1.41 -11.77 23.13
CA PHE A 228 1.56 -11.49 21.70
C PHE A 228 0.35 -11.94 20.88
N THR A 229 -0.21 -13.11 21.15
CA THR A 229 -1.36 -13.65 20.41
C THR A 229 -2.60 -12.76 20.52
N ARG A 230 -2.84 -12.14 21.67
CA ARG A 230 -3.96 -11.19 21.82
C ARG A 230 -3.73 -9.88 21.05
N HIS A 231 -2.50 -9.38 20.99
CA HIS A 231 -2.16 -8.23 20.15
C HIS A 231 -2.28 -8.56 18.65
N HIS A 232 -2.03 -9.81 18.25
CA HIS A 232 -2.20 -10.25 16.86
C HIS A 232 -3.66 -10.17 16.40
N PHE A 233 -4.62 -10.56 17.25
CA PHE A 233 -6.06 -10.54 16.90
C PHE A 233 -6.58 -9.13 16.56
N SER A 234 -6.21 -8.12 17.35
CA SER A 234 -6.57 -6.73 17.07
C SER A 234 -6.00 -6.23 15.75
N GLY A 235 -4.77 -6.63 15.41
CA GLY A 235 -4.16 -6.31 14.12
C GLY A 235 -4.88 -6.94 12.92
N ILE A 236 -5.33 -8.20 13.06
CA ILE A 236 -6.08 -8.92 12.02
C ILE A 236 -7.40 -8.20 11.71
N ILE A 237 -8.12 -7.71 12.73
CA ILE A 237 -9.38 -6.96 12.54
C ILE A 237 -9.13 -5.68 11.74
N SER A 238 -8.09 -4.92 12.06
CA SER A 238 -7.76 -3.68 11.33
C SER A 238 -7.48 -3.94 9.85
N ILE A 239 -6.78 -5.04 9.53
CA ILE A 239 -6.49 -5.45 8.16
C ILE A 239 -7.77 -5.89 7.44
N ALA A 240 -8.63 -6.68 8.10
CA ALA A 240 -9.89 -7.13 7.51
C ALA A 240 -10.80 -5.95 7.15
N LEU A 241 -10.86 -4.93 8.01
CA LEU A 241 -11.62 -3.71 7.76
C LEU A 241 -11.07 -2.92 6.55
N ALA A 242 -9.75 -2.85 6.39
CA ALA A 242 -9.13 -2.22 5.21
C ALA A 242 -9.46 -2.99 3.91
N PHE A 243 -9.52 -4.33 3.97
CA PHE A 243 -9.91 -5.15 2.82
C PHE A 243 -11.38 -4.96 2.43
N VAL A 244 -12.27 -4.95 3.43
CA VAL A 244 -13.70 -4.64 3.22
C VAL A 244 -13.88 -3.26 2.60
N PHE A 245 -13.14 -2.26 3.08
CA PHE A 245 -13.17 -0.91 2.50
C PHE A 245 -12.82 -0.91 1.01
N LEU A 246 -11.77 -1.65 0.59
CA LEU A 246 -11.39 -1.75 -0.82
C LEU A 246 -12.50 -2.36 -1.67
N ILE A 247 -13.16 -3.42 -1.19
CA ILE A 247 -14.29 -4.05 -1.89
C ILE A 247 -15.44 -3.05 -2.06
N VAL A 248 -15.78 -2.31 -1.00
CA VAL A 248 -16.85 -1.31 -1.04
C VAL A 248 -16.53 -0.21 -2.06
N VAL A 249 -15.33 0.38 -1.98
CA VAL A 249 -14.90 1.42 -2.93
C VAL A 249 -14.92 0.89 -4.36
N GLY A 250 -14.40 -0.32 -4.59
CA GLY A 250 -14.41 -0.98 -5.89
C GLY A 250 -15.82 -1.20 -6.45
N PHE A 251 -16.77 -1.60 -5.61
CA PHE A 251 -18.15 -1.84 -6.01
C PHE A 251 -18.90 -0.56 -6.39
N PHE A 252 -18.57 0.58 -5.76
CA PHE A 252 -19.24 1.86 -5.97
C PHE A 252 -18.48 2.84 -6.88
N MET A 253 -17.44 2.41 -7.62
CA MET A 253 -16.59 3.28 -8.46
C MET A 253 -17.35 4.03 -9.57
N ASP A 254 -18.55 3.60 -9.94
CA ASP A 254 -19.41 4.31 -10.90
C ASP A 254 -19.87 5.68 -10.36
N SER A 255 -19.86 5.87 -9.04
CA SER A 255 -20.14 7.16 -8.42
C SER A 255 -18.85 7.96 -8.21
N PRO A 256 -18.79 9.25 -8.62
CA PRO A 256 -17.59 10.09 -8.49
C PRO A 256 -17.01 10.16 -7.07
N VAL A 257 -17.87 10.03 -6.05
CA VAL A 257 -17.45 10.09 -4.64
C VAL A 257 -16.55 8.90 -4.25
N PHE A 258 -16.69 7.76 -4.92
CA PHE A 258 -15.89 6.57 -4.66
C PHE A 258 -14.68 6.44 -5.59
N GLN A 259 -14.46 7.41 -6.49
CA GLN A 259 -13.28 7.50 -7.33
C GLN A 259 -12.11 8.11 -6.54
N VAL A 260 -11.61 7.36 -5.56
CA VAL A 260 -10.47 7.77 -4.74
C VAL A 260 -9.19 7.89 -5.59
N PRO A 261 -8.20 8.71 -5.19
CA PRO A 261 -6.94 8.82 -5.91
C PRO A 261 -6.29 7.46 -6.16
N ALA A 262 -5.75 7.24 -7.35
CA ALA A 262 -5.18 5.95 -7.73
C ALA A 262 -4.06 5.48 -6.77
N ALA A 263 -3.22 6.40 -6.30
CA ALA A 263 -2.22 6.12 -5.27
C ALA A 263 -2.82 5.55 -3.98
N ALA A 264 -4.00 6.05 -3.56
CA ALA A 264 -4.67 5.56 -2.36
C ALA A 264 -5.10 4.09 -2.54
N SER A 265 -5.70 3.77 -3.68
CA SER A 265 -6.10 2.40 -4.03
C SER A 265 -4.91 1.45 -4.08
N ILE A 266 -3.79 1.85 -4.68
CA ILE A 266 -2.55 1.04 -4.74
C ILE A 266 -1.99 0.82 -3.33
N LEU A 267 -1.92 1.85 -2.49
CA LEU A 267 -1.41 1.74 -1.12
C LEU A 267 -2.28 0.81 -0.25
N ILE A 268 -3.60 0.92 -0.34
CA ILE A 268 -4.51 0.04 0.40
C ILE A 268 -4.42 -1.40 -0.12
N PHE A 269 -4.33 -1.60 -1.43
CA PHE A 269 -4.11 -2.92 -2.02
C PHE A 269 -2.80 -3.54 -1.52
N PHE A 270 -1.69 -2.78 -1.53
CA PHE A 270 -0.41 -3.26 -0.99
C PHE A 270 -0.46 -3.50 0.52
N ALA A 271 -1.25 -2.73 1.26
CA ALA A 271 -1.49 -2.97 2.68
C ALA A 271 -2.17 -4.32 2.91
N ALA A 272 -3.20 -4.64 2.14
CA ALA A 272 -3.89 -5.93 2.22
C ALA A 272 -2.97 -7.08 1.81
N MET A 273 -2.24 -6.94 0.70
CA MET A 273 -1.29 -7.95 0.22
C MET A 273 -0.14 -8.20 1.21
N THR A 274 0.38 -7.15 1.84
CA THR A 274 1.39 -7.26 2.90
C THR A 274 0.89 -8.14 4.04
N ALA A 275 -0.36 -7.96 4.46
CA ALA A 275 -0.95 -8.76 5.52
C ALA A 275 -1.18 -10.22 5.12
N VAL A 276 -1.72 -10.48 3.92
CA VAL A 276 -1.95 -11.83 3.39
C VAL A 276 -0.62 -12.59 3.28
N ILE A 277 0.39 -11.98 2.67
CA ILE A 277 1.73 -12.59 2.55
C ILE A 277 2.37 -12.74 3.94
N GLY A 278 2.12 -11.80 4.84
CA GLY A 278 2.52 -11.90 6.24
C GLY A 278 1.97 -13.13 6.93
N ALA A 279 0.66 -13.38 6.80
CA ALA A 279 0.00 -14.56 7.35
C ALA A 279 0.52 -15.86 6.72
N LEU A 280 0.71 -15.90 5.41
CA LEU A 280 1.33 -17.03 4.72
C LEU A 280 2.76 -17.26 5.19
N SER A 281 3.53 -16.20 5.37
CA SER A 281 4.92 -16.28 5.86
C SER A 281 5.00 -16.75 7.30
N TYR A 282 4.01 -16.43 8.13
CA TYR A 282 3.89 -16.96 9.48
C TYR A 282 3.69 -18.49 9.47
N PHE A 283 2.84 -19.01 8.58
CA PHE A 283 2.57 -20.44 8.45
C PHE A 283 3.73 -21.21 7.81
N LEU A 284 4.28 -20.69 6.70
CA LEU A 284 5.29 -21.38 5.87
C LEU A 284 6.73 -21.19 6.38
N GLN A 285 6.95 -20.27 7.32
CA GLN A 285 8.25 -19.95 7.91
C GLN A 285 9.37 -19.78 6.86
N SER A 286 10.38 -20.67 6.84
CA SER A 286 11.51 -20.61 5.90
C SER A 286 11.14 -20.93 4.46
N TRP A 287 10.02 -21.61 4.21
CA TRP A 287 9.53 -21.94 2.87
C TRP A 287 8.71 -20.83 2.23
N SER A 288 8.46 -19.73 2.96
CA SER A 288 7.68 -18.58 2.50
C SER A 288 8.13 -18.02 1.15
N LEU A 289 9.44 -17.87 0.93
CA LEU A 289 9.97 -17.36 -0.35
C LEU A 289 9.68 -18.32 -1.51
N VAL A 290 9.94 -19.62 -1.32
CA VAL A 290 9.70 -20.64 -2.35
C VAL A 290 8.20 -20.75 -2.65
N ALA A 291 7.36 -20.76 -1.62
CA ALA A 291 5.91 -20.79 -1.77
C ALA A 291 5.39 -19.53 -2.47
N PHE A 292 5.96 -18.35 -2.21
CA PHE A 292 5.59 -17.12 -2.89
C PHE A 292 5.96 -17.16 -4.39
N ILE A 293 7.15 -17.66 -4.73
CA ILE A 293 7.54 -17.87 -6.14
C ILE A 293 6.58 -18.87 -6.80
N GLY A 294 6.26 -19.98 -6.12
CA GLY A 294 5.27 -20.95 -6.60
C GLY A 294 3.89 -20.34 -6.81
N LEU A 295 3.44 -19.44 -5.91
CA LEU A 295 2.18 -18.71 -6.04
C LEU A 295 2.19 -17.78 -7.27
N LEU A 296 3.28 -17.05 -7.51
CA LEU A 296 3.41 -16.20 -8.69
C LEU A 296 3.33 -17.02 -9.98
N LEU A 297 4.05 -18.14 -10.05
CA LEU A 297 4.00 -19.05 -11.21
C LEU A 297 2.61 -19.67 -11.38
N PHE A 298 1.95 -20.04 -10.28
CA PHE A 298 0.59 -20.55 -10.30
C PHE A 298 -0.39 -19.51 -10.86
N VAL A 299 -0.34 -18.27 -10.37
CA VAL A 299 -1.17 -17.17 -10.86
C VAL A 299 -0.88 -16.86 -12.34
N ASP A 300 0.39 -16.89 -12.75
CA ASP A 300 0.78 -16.73 -14.16
C ASP A 300 0.17 -17.82 -15.05
N VAL A 301 0.18 -19.08 -14.61
CA VAL A 301 -0.50 -20.19 -15.31
C VAL A 301 -2.01 -19.93 -15.41
N LEU A 302 -2.65 -19.46 -14.33
CA LEU A 302 -4.08 -19.10 -14.36
C LEU A 302 -4.38 -17.97 -15.36
N PHE A 303 -3.49 -16.97 -15.46
CA PHE A 303 -3.61 -15.90 -16.45
C PHE A 303 -3.39 -16.40 -17.88
N LYS A 304 -2.36 -17.23 -18.10
CA LYS A 304 -2.03 -17.80 -19.41
C LYS A 304 -3.17 -18.68 -19.96
N HIS A 305 -3.84 -19.41 -19.08
CA HIS A 305 -5.03 -20.20 -19.44
C HIS A 305 -6.34 -19.40 -19.40
N GLU A 306 -6.27 -18.09 -19.17
CA GLU A 306 -7.42 -17.17 -19.08
C GLU A 306 -8.51 -17.65 -18.09
N ILE A 307 -8.13 -18.40 -17.05
CA ILE A 307 -9.03 -18.79 -15.94
C ILE A 307 -9.36 -17.54 -15.13
N ILE A 308 -8.36 -16.68 -14.95
CA ILE A 308 -8.54 -15.31 -14.45
C ILE A 308 -8.33 -14.38 -15.64
N ASP A 309 -9.33 -13.58 -15.98
CA ASP A 309 -9.26 -12.57 -17.04
C ASP A 309 -9.32 -11.16 -16.43
N PRO A 310 -8.17 -10.49 -16.23
CA PRO A 310 -8.12 -9.15 -15.65
C PRO A 310 -8.40 -8.05 -16.68
N ARG A 311 -8.70 -8.39 -17.94
CA ARG A 311 -8.95 -7.38 -18.98
C ARG A 311 -10.16 -6.54 -18.58
N ASN A 312 -9.97 -5.22 -18.60
CA ASN A 312 -11.08 -4.30 -18.38
C ASN A 312 -12.02 -4.40 -19.59
N LYS A 313 -13.20 -4.97 -19.38
CA LYS A 313 -14.16 -5.25 -20.46
C LYS A 313 -14.91 -3.97 -20.79
N ALA A 314 -14.81 -3.53 -22.04
CA ALA A 314 -15.61 -2.41 -22.53
C ALA A 314 -17.10 -2.76 -22.42
N TYR A 315 -17.87 -1.87 -21.78
CA TYR A 315 -19.32 -2.02 -21.63
C TYR A 315 -20.00 -2.22 -22.99
N GLY A 316 -20.99 -3.12 -23.03
CA GLY A 316 -21.80 -3.40 -24.21
C GLY A 316 -21.20 -4.42 -25.20
N LEU A 317 -19.97 -4.89 -24.99
CA LEU A 317 -19.37 -5.95 -25.80
C LEU A 317 -19.55 -7.33 -25.15
N ASN A 318 -19.83 -8.36 -25.96
CA ASN A 318 -19.93 -9.74 -25.47
C ASN A 318 -18.55 -10.40 -25.49
N TYR A 319 -18.01 -10.72 -24.32
CA TYR A 319 -16.71 -11.38 -24.16
C TYR A 319 -16.80 -12.89 -23.96
N GLU A 320 -18.01 -13.45 -23.84
CA GLU A 320 -18.23 -14.87 -23.57
C GLU A 320 -18.08 -15.70 -24.85
N LYS A 321 -18.62 -15.21 -25.97
CA LYS A 321 -18.65 -15.90 -27.26
C LYS A 321 -17.33 -15.74 -28.02
N ARG A 322 -16.33 -16.55 -27.65
CA ARG A 322 -14.96 -16.46 -28.20
C ARG A 322 -14.91 -16.77 -29.69
N GLU A 323 -15.71 -17.73 -30.12
CA GLU A 323 -15.89 -18.17 -31.51
C GLU A 323 -16.44 -17.08 -32.44
N LEU A 324 -17.13 -16.08 -31.88
CA LEU A 324 -17.64 -14.93 -32.64
C LEU A 324 -16.65 -13.77 -32.71
N ARG A 325 -15.49 -13.88 -32.05
CA ARG A 325 -14.50 -12.79 -32.07
C ARG A 325 -13.87 -12.71 -33.47
N PRO A 326 -13.95 -11.56 -34.15
CA PRO A 326 -13.25 -11.39 -35.41
C PRO A 326 -11.75 -11.53 -35.18
N ALA A 327 -11.06 -12.20 -36.10
CA ALA A 327 -9.61 -12.31 -36.04
C ALA A 327 -8.99 -10.92 -36.26
N TYR A 328 -7.95 -10.59 -35.51
CA TYR A 328 -7.22 -9.32 -35.69
C TYR A 328 -6.20 -9.47 -36.81
N ASP A 329 -6.69 -9.57 -38.04
CA ASP A 329 -5.89 -9.74 -39.25
C ASP A 329 -6.32 -8.76 -40.35
N LYS A 330 -5.49 -8.63 -41.38
CA LYS A 330 -5.71 -7.71 -42.49
C LYS A 330 -7.03 -7.98 -43.22
N GLY A 331 -7.39 -9.25 -43.45
CA GLY A 331 -8.62 -9.62 -44.14
C GLY A 331 -9.85 -9.23 -43.35
N SER A 332 -9.86 -9.50 -42.05
CA SER A 332 -10.91 -9.07 -41.13
C SER A 332 -11.07 -7.54 -41.09
N LEU A 333 -9.96 -6.79 -41.05
CA LEU A 333 -9.98 -5.32 -41.10
C LEU A 333 -10.50 -4.79 -42.43
N GLN A 334 -10.14 -5.43 -43.56
CA GLN A 334 -10.65 -5.07 -44.88
C GLN A 334 -12.13 -5.40 -45.06
N ALA A 335 -12.61 -6.49 -44.45
CA ALA A 335 -14.03 -6.83 -44.46
C ALA A 335 -14.87 -5.80 -43.70
N ILE A 336 -14.35 -5.30 -42.56
CA ILE A 336 -14.97 -4.20 -41.82
C ILE A 336 -14.95 -2.91 -42.66
N ALA A 337 -13.81 -2.60 -43.28
CA ALA A 337 -13.63 -1.44 -44.17
C ALA A 337 -14.10 -1.71 -45.62
N SER A 338 -15.15 -2.50 -45.81
CA SER A 338 -15.70 -2.77 -47.15
C SER A 338 -16.29 -1.49 -47.76
N PRO A 339 -16.30 -1.35 -49.11
CA PRO A 339 -16.92 -0.20 -49.76
C PRO A 339 -18.37 0.04 -49.33
N ALA A 340 -19.13 -1.03 -49.10
CA ALA A 340 -20.53 -0.92 -48.64
C ALA A 340 -20.63 -0.34 -47.22
N ASN A 341 -19.78 -0.80 -46.29
CA ASN A 341 -19.75 -0.27 -44.92
C ASN A 341 -19.29 1.19 -44.90
N ILE A 342 -18.30 1.54 -45.73
CA ILE A 342 -17.81 2.92 -45.85
C ILE A 342 -18.93 3.85 -46.35
N GLU A 343 -19.70 3.45 -47.36
CA GLU A 343 -20.82 4.25 -47.84
C GLU A 343 -21.96 4.34 -46.82
N ALA A 344 -22.24 3.25 -46.09
CA ALA A 344 -23.21 3.26 -45.00
C ALA A 344 -22.79 4.22 -43.87
N ASP A 345 -21.53 4.19 -43.45
CA ASP A 345 -20.98 5.10 -42.42
C ASP A 345 -21.00 6.56 -42.90
N LYS A 346 -20.66 6.82 -44.17
CA LYS A 346 -20.77 8.16 -44.76
C LYS A 346 -22.22 8.66 -44.73
N ALA A 347 -23.18 7.84 -45.14
CA ALA A 347 -24.59 8.21 -45.14
C ALA A 347 -25.10 8.49 -43.71
N HIS A 348 -24.67 7.68 -42.74
CA HIS A 348 -24.99 7.90 -41.33
C HIS A 348 -24.37 9.20 -40.80
N MET A 349 -23.09 9.45 -41.07
CA MET A 349 -22.41 10.68 -40.65
C MET A 349 -23.02 11.92 -41.31
N LEU A 350 -23.38 11.86 -42.59
CA LEU A 350 -24.12 12.93 -43.27
C LEU A 350 -25.45 13.24 -42.57
N THR A 351 -26.14 12.21 -42.07
CA THR A 351 -27.38 12.40 -41.30
C THR A 351 -27.12 13.18 -40.00
N ILE A 352 -26.02 12.86 -39.29
CA ILE A 352 -25.61 13.60 -38.09
C ILE A 352 -25.25 15.05 -38.43
N LEU A 353 -24.45 15.24 -39.47
CA LEU A 353 -24.00 16.57 -39.91
C LEU A 353 -25.17 17.45 -40.39
N ASN A 354 -26.14 16.88 -41.12
CA ASN A 354 -27.35 17.60 -41.54
C ASN A 354 -28.23 18.00 -40.34
N LYS A 355 -28.37 17.13 -39.33
CA LYS A 355 -29.05 17.48 -38.07
C LYS A 355 -28.33 18.60 -37.32
N TRP A 356 -27.00 18.60 -37.32
CA TRP A 356 -26.21 19.69 -36.75
C TRP A 356 -26.37 21.00 -37.55
N LYS A 357 -26.32 20.93 -38.88
CA LYS A 357 -26.49 22.09 -39.79
C LYS A 357 -27.85 22.75 -39.62
N ALA A 358 -28.92 21.96 -39.48
CA ALA A 358 -30.28 22.47 -39.25
C ALA A 358 -30.44 23.27 -37.95
N ARG A 359 -29.48 23.17 -37.02
CA ARG A 359 -29.43 23.96 -35.77
C ARG A 359 -28.64 25.27 -35.92
N GLN A 360 -28.06 25.55 -37.07
CA GLN A 360 -27.27 26.75 -37.35
C GLN A 360 -28.12 27.81 -38.04
N LYS A 361 -27.76 29.09 -37.85
CA LYS A 361 -28.49 30.23 -38.43
C LYS A 361 -28.00 30.63 -39.82
N GLU A 362 -26.76 30.31 -40.14
CA GLU A 362 -26.13 30.65 -41.41
C GLU A 362 -26.25 29.49 -42.41
N GLU A 363 -26.36 29.81 -43.70
CA GLU A 363 -26.49 28.81 -44.77
C GLU A 363 -25.21 27.95 -44.92
N LYS A 364 -24.05 28.55 -44.61
CA LYS A 364 -22.73 27.92 -44.64
C LYS A 364 -21.99 28.14 -43.31
N PRO A 365 -22.44 27.47 -42.23
CA PRO A 365 -21.83 27.64 -40.92
C PRO A 365 -20.41 27.06 -40.92
N VAL A 366 -19.48 27.75 -40.25
CA VAL A 366 -18.11 27.25 -40.06
C VAL A 366 -18.13 26.10 -39.06
N MET A 367 -17.54 24.96 -39.43
CA MET A 367 -17.38 23.78 -38.59
C MET A 367 -15.89 23.49 -38.41
N ILE A 368 -15.46 23.36 -37.17
CA ILE A 368 -14.08 23.03 -36.82
C ILE A 368 -14.05 21.58 -36.33
N PHE A 369 -13.32 20.73 -37.04
CA PHE A 369 -13.04 19.36 -36.61
C PHE A 369 -11.69 19.30 -35.93
N ILE A 370 -11.68 18.87 -34.68
CA ILE A 370 -10.45 18.64 -33.91
C ILE A 370 -10.22 17.13 -33.90
N ASN A 371 -9.36 16.68 -34.80
CA ASN A 371 -9.03 15.27 -34.91
C ASN A 371 -7.76 14.99 -34.11
N VAL A 372 -7.92 14.27 -33.01
CA VAL A 372 -6.83 13.97 -32.06
C VAL A 372 -6.45 12.50 -32.16
N SER A 373 -5.17 12.19 -32.30
CA SER A 373 -4.68 10.81 -32.23
C SER A 373 -4.85 10.23 -30.82
N GLY A 374 -4.89 8.91 -30.70
CA GLY A 374 -4.74 8.26 -29.39
C GLY A 374 -3.36 8.58 -28.77
N GLY A 375 -3.31 8.84 -27.47
CA GLY A 375 -2.05 9.11 -26.77
C GLY A 375 -2.18 9.57 -25.31
N GLY A 376 -3.36 9.36 -24.70
CA GLY A 376 -3.64 9.74 -23.31
C GLY A 376 -3.33 11.20 -23.00
N LEU A 377 -2.76 11.44 -21.82
CA LEU A 377 -2.41 12.77 -21.30
C LEU A 377 -1.49 13.56 -22.24
N ARG A 378 -0.58 12.89 -22.97
CA ARG A 378 0.35 13.57 -23.90
C ARG A 378 -0.37 14.18 -25.10
N SER A 379 -1.27 13.41 -25.70
CA SER A 379 -2.06 13.90 -26.84
C SER A 379 -3.05 14.97 -26.40
N ALA A 380 -3.66 14.81 -25.22
CA ALA A 380 -4.56 15.80 -24.64
C ALA A 380 -3.83 17.13 -24.35
N ALA A 381 -2.67 17.08 -23.69
CA ALA A 381 -1.88 18.27 -23.35
C ALA A 381 -1.36 19.00 -24.59
N PHE A 382 -0.94 18.26 -25.64
CA PHE A 382 -0.53 18.88 -26.89
C PHE A 382 -1.71 19.62 -27.53
N VAL A 383 -2.84 18.93 -27.72
CA VAL A 383 -4.01 19.50 -28.39
C VAL A 383 -4.54 20.72 -27.67
N MET A 384 -4.70 20.66 -26.34
CA MET A 384 -5.20 21.78 -25.56
C MET A 384 -4.24 22.98 -25.48
N ASN A 385 -2.95 22.79 -25.76
CA ASN A 385 -1.99 23.91 -25.86
C ASN A 385 -1.91 24.50 -27.27
N THR A 386 -2.22 23.72 -28.30
CA THR A 386 -2.18 24.18 -29.70
C THR A 386 -3.50 24.77 -30.19
N LEU A 387 -4.61 24.46 -29.53
CA LEU A 387 -5.91 25.12 -29.71
C LEU A 387 -5.97 26.39 -28.87
#